data_AF-A0A7W1YZ46-F1
#
_entry.id   AF-A0A7W1YZ46-F1
#
_cell.length_a   1.000
_cell.length_b   1.000
_cell.length_c   1.000
_cell.angle_alpha   90.00
_cell.angle_beta   90.00
_cell.angle_gamma   90.00
#
_symmetry.space_group_name_H-M   'P 1'
#
loop_
_entity.id
_entity.type
_entity.pdbx_description
1 polymer ?
#
loop_
_entity_poly.entity_id
_entity_poly.type
_entity_poly.pdbx_seq_one_letter_code
_entity_poly.pdbx_strand_id
1 'polypeptide(L)' 'MMKTVLLLFFLFGLSLLGFCFWGVSTSAGQAAFPEMAGLYPFYAGGLSGAIVLLTALIYTSRRWRDRRASRSSRER' A
#
# COMPACT_ATOMS: atom_id res chain seq x y z
N MET A 1 -5.30 -6.43 -16.93
CA MET A 1 -5.04 -4.99 -16.74
C MET A 1 -5.21 -4.54 -15.29
N MET A 2 -6.41 -4.59 -14.72
CA MET A 2 -6.67 -4.00 -13.39
C MET A 2 -5.96 -4.68 -12.21
N LYS A 3 -5.73 -6.00 -12.27
CA LYS A 3 -4.93 -6.73 -11.26
C LYS A 3 -3.47 -6.26 -11.25
N THR A 4 -2.90 -6.04 -12.43
CA THR A 4 -1.54 -5.52 -12.60
C THR A 4 -1.42 -4.13 -12.02
N VAL A 5 -2.39 -3.24 -12.29
CA VAL A 5 -2.43 -1.89 -11.73
C VAL A 5 -2.50 -1.91 -10.20
N LEU A 6 -3.37 -2.74 -9.61
CA LEU A 6 -3.44 -2.88 -8.15
C LEU A 6 -2.12 -3.43 -7.56
N LEU A 7 -1.47 -4.38 -8.23
CA LEU A 7 -0.17 -4.89 -7.79
C LEU A 7 0.90 -3.79 -7.80
N LEU A 8 0.95 -2.97 -8.85
CA LEU A 8 1.89 -1.86 -8.96
C LEU A 8 1.67 -0.83 -7.85
N PHE A 9 0.41 -0.44 -7.58
CA PHE A 9 0.11 0.49 -6.48
C PHE A 9 0.46 -0.09 -5.11
N PHE A 10 0.24 -1.39 -4.90
CA PHE A 10 0.62 -2.06 -3.66
C PHE A 10 2.15 -2.04 -3.46
N LEU A 11 2.92 -2.42 -4.48
CA LEU A 11 4.38 -2.43 -4.42
C LEU A 11 4.96 -1.01 -4.26
N PHE A 12 4.37 -0.03 -4.93
CA PHE A 12 4.74 1.37 -4.80
C PHE A 12 4.52 1.88 -3.38
N GLY A 13 3.32 1.66 -2.81
CA GLY A 13 3.02 2.04 -1.43
C GLY A 13 3.91 1.33 -0.41
N LEU A 14 4.23 0.05 -0.63
CA LEU A 14 5.13 -0.71 0.24
C LEU A 14 6.57 -0.17 0.20
N SER A 15 7.05 0.20 -0.99
CA SER A 15 8.40 0.76 -1.18
C SER A 15 8.53 2.13 -0.51
N LEU A 16 7.50 2.98 -0.64
CA LEU A 16 7.43 4.27 0.05
C LEU A 16 7.38 4.13 1.56
N LEU A 17 6.63 3.16 2.08
CA LEU A 17 6.60 2.82 3.50
C LEU A 17 7.98 2.40 4.00
N GLY A 18 8.65 1.51 3.28
CA GLY A 18 10.02 1.07 3.60
C GLY A 18 11.02 2.23 3.58
N PHE A 19 10.92 3.10 2.57
CA PHE A 19 11.74 4.29 2.44
C PHE A 19 11.51 5.29 3.59
N CYS A 20 10.25 5.60 3.92
CA CYS A 20 9.91 6.44 5.07
C CYS A 20 10.40 5.85 6.38
N PHE A 21 10.17 4.55 6.61
CA PHE A 21 10.61 3.88 7.81
C PHE A 21 12.13 3.93 7.96
N TRP A 22 12.87 3.64 6.90
CA TRP A 22 14.33 3.74 6.88
C TRP A 22 14.82 5.18 7.09
N GLY A 23 14.20 6.15 6.39
CA GLY A 23 14.54 7.57 6.47
C GLY A 23 14.40 8.15 7.88
N VAL A 24 13.35 7.72 8.60
CA VAL A 24 13.11 8.14 10.00
C VAL A 24 13.98 7.39 10.98
N SER A 25 14.12 6.07 10.80
CA SER A 25 14.67 5.20 11.83
C SER A 25 16.19 5.12 11.81
N THR A 26 16.85 5.63 10.76
CA THR A 26 18.30 5.55 10.61
C THR A 26 18.94 6.93 10.53
N SER A 27 20.11 7.08 11.16
CA SER A 27 20.91 8.31 11.09
C SER A 27 21.39 8.61 9.67
N ALA A 28 21.69 7.57 8.88
CA ALA A 28 22.02 7.71 7.46
C ALA A 28 20.86 8.28 6.65
N GLY A 29 19.63 7.85 6.94
CA GLY A 29 18.41 8.35 6.30
C GLY A 29 18.14 9.82 6.63
N GLN A 30 18.24 10.18 7.90
CA GLN A 30 18.08 11.57 8.35
C GLN A 30 19.20 12.50 7.85
N ALA A 31 20.43 12.00 7.74
CA ALA A 31 21.55 12.77 7.19
C ALA A 31 21.43 13.01 5.68
N ALA A 32 20.91 12.03 4.93
CA ALA A 32 20.67 12.15 3.50
C ALA A 32 19.45 13.04 3.18
N PHE A 33 18.42 12.99 4.04
CA PHE A 33 17.18 13.76 3.90
C PHE A 33 16.82 14.41 5.24
N PRO A 34 17.34 15.61 5.53
CA PRO A 34 17.08 16.31 6.79
C PRO A 34 15.59 16.53 7.08
N GLU A 35 14.77 16.63 6.04
CA GLU A 35 13.31 16.77 6.14
C GLU A 35 12.66 15.54 6.79
N MET A 36 13.34 14.39 6.77
CA MET A 36 12.89 13.16 7.41
C MET A 36 13.04 13.17 8.94
N ALA A 37 13.76 14.16 9.51
CA ALA A 37 13.76 14.39 10.95
C ALA A 37 12.50 15.14 11.44
N GLY A 38 11.66 15.63 10.52
CA GLY A 38 10.48 16.43 10.81
C GLY A 38 9.15 15.65 10.77
N LEU A 39 8.06 16.36 10.50
CA LEU A 39 6.69 15.81 10.39
C LEU A 39 6.41 15.11 9.04
N TYR A 40 7.21 15.39 8.01
CA TYR A 40 7.07 14.82 6.66
C TYR A 40 6.95 13.30 6.60
N PRO A 41 7.74 12.51 7.36
CA PRO A 41 7.62 11.06 7.35
C PRO A 41 6.29 10.54 7.92
N PHE A 42 5.67 11.29 8.83
CA PHE A 42 4.39 10.90 9.41
C PHE A 42 3.27 11.01 8.36
N TYR A 43 3.28 12.11 7.59
CA TYR A 43 2.36 12.31 6.48
C TYR A 43 2.65 11.37 5.30
N ALA A 44 3.92 11.20 4.93
CA ALA A 44 4.32 10.34 3.84
C ALA A 44 4.12 8.84 4.16
N GLY A 45 4.48 8.41 5.37
CA GLY A 45 4.20 7.07 5.88
C GLY A 45 2.71 6.80 6.01
N GLY A 46 1.94 7.77 6.51
CA GLY A 46 0.47 7.69 6.59
C GLY A 46 -0.20 7.54 5.23
N LEU A 47 0.19 8.38 4.26
CA LEU A 47 -0.34 8.31 2.89
C LEU A 47 0.01 6.97 2.22
N SER A 48 1.24 6.51 2.40
CA SER A 48 1.72 5.23 1.85
C SER A 48 0.99 4.04 2.47
N GLY A 49 0.77 4.06 3.78
CA GLY A 49 -0.06 3.07 4.49
C GLY A 49 -1.50 3.07 4.00
N ALA A 50 -2.10 4.25 3.80
CA ALA A 50 -3.45 4.36 3.25
C ALA A 50 -3.54 3.75 1.84
N ILE A 51 -2.56 4.01 0.97
CA ILE A 51 -2.49 3.42 -0.37
C ILE A 51 -2.43 1.89 -0.27
N VAL A 52 -1.54 1.33 0.55
CA VAL A 52 -1.42 -0.13 0.74
C VAL A 52 -2.74 -0.74 1.23
N LEU A 53 -3.35 -0.14 2.25
CA LEU A 53 -4.60 -0.63 2.84
C LEU A 53 -5.77 -0.58 1.85
N LEU A 54 -5.94 0.55 1.15
CA LEU A 54 -7.01 0.71 0.15
C LEU A 54 -6.86 -0.29 -0.99
N THR A 55 -5.63 -0.49 -1.47
CA THR A 55 -5.35 -1.42 -2.57
C THR A 55 -5.64 -2.87 -2.15
N ALA A 56 -5.24 -3.25 -0.93
CA ALA A 56 -5.56 -4.55 -0.36
C ALA A 56 -7.07 -4.75 -0.14
N LEU A 57 -7.76 -3.73 0.36
CA LEU A 57 -9.20 -3.77 0.59
C LEU A 57 -9.98 -3.91 -0.73
N ILE A 58 -9.60 -3.17 -1.77
CA ILE A 58 -10.22 -3.27 -3.09
C ILE A 58 -9.98 -4.66 -3.67
N TYR A 59 -8.75 -5.16 -3.62
CA TYR A 59 -8.42 -6.48 -4.17
C TYR A 59 -9.19 -7.60 -3.47
N THR A 60 -9.23 -7.59 -2.14
CA THR A 60 -9.97 -8.58 -1.36
C THR A 60 -11.46 -8.47 -1.62
N SER A 61 -12.05 -7.28 -1.53
CA SER A 61 -13.49 -7.07 -1.78
C SER A 61 -13.93 -7.60 -3.15
N ARG A 62 -13.14 -7.38 -4.20
CA ARG A 62 -13.43 -7.91 -5.55
C ARG A 62 -13.33 -9.43 -5.60
N ARG A 63 -12.25 -9.99 -5.04
CA ARG A 63 -12.08 -11.45 -4.97
C ARG A 63 -13.22 -12.13 -4.21
N TRP A 64 -13.73 -11.50 -3.16
CA TRP A 64 -14.88 -11.98 -2.39
C TRP A 64 -16.19 -11.90 -3.19
N ARG A 65 -16.39 -10.86 -4.02
CA ARG A 65 -17.55 -10.75 -4.91
C ARG A 65 -17.51 -11.78 -6.03
N ASP A 66 -16.37 -11.96 -6.68
CA ASP A 66 -16.21 -12.92 -7.78
C ASP A 66 -16.48 -14.36 -7.29
N ARG A 67 -15.99 -14.71 -6.10
CA ARG A 67 -16.26 -16.01 -5.45
C ARG A 67 -17.75 -16.24 -5.19
N ARG A 68 -18.47 -15.21 -4.75
CA ARG A 68 -19.92 -15.30 -4.51
C ARG A 68 -20.69 -15.52 -5.81
N ALA A 69 -20.36 -14.77 -6.86
CA ALA A 69 -20.99 -14.93 -8.18
C ALA A 69 -20.77 -16.33 -8.77
N SER A 70 -19.56 -16.90 -8.62
CA SER A 70 -19.28 -18.25 -9.11
C SER A 70 -19.98 -19.37 -8.32
N ARG A 71 -20.38 -19.13 -7.05
CA ARG A 71 -21.14 -20.12 -6.25
C ARG A 71 -22.60 -20.20 -6.69
N SER A 72 -23.26 -19.06 -6.90
CA SER A 72 -24.68 -19.02 -7.28
C SER A 72 -24.97 -19.64 -8.66
N SER A 73 -24.00 -19.62 -9.58
CA SER A 73 -24.14 -20.24 -10.92
C SER A 73 -23.94 -21.75 -10.91
N ARG A 74 -23.42 -22.34 -9.83
CA ARG A 74 -23.22 -23.79 -9.68
C ARG A 74 -24.41 -24.50 -9.03
N GLU A 75 -25.28 -23.74 -8.38
CA GLU A 75 -26.48 -24.22 -7.69
C GLU A 75 -27.75 -24.14 -8.58
N ARG A 76 -27.64 -23.60 -9.80
CA ARG A 76 -28.68 -23.63 -10.84
C ARG A 76 -28.31 -24.65 -11.90
#